data_AF-A0A834LTD8-F1
#
_entry.id   AF-A0A834LTD8-F1
#
_cell.length_a   1.000
_cell.length_b   1.000
_cell.length_c   1.000
_cell.angle_alpha   90.00
_cell.angle_beta   90.00
_cell.angle_gamma   90.00
#
_symmetry.space_group_name_H-M   'P 1'
#
loop_
_entity.id
_entity.type
_entity.pdbx_description
1 polymer ?
#
loop_
_entity_poly.entity_id
_entity_poly.type
_entity_poly.pdbx_seq_one_letter_code
_entity_poly.pdbx_strand_id
1 'polypeptide(L)'
;MLWLTAMIPQMKPAPCDQITFVQCDSPSLTQYTMLFASSGLISIGAGCIRPCSMAFGLDKLDNEENPNNQRVLESYIHWYNASTAFSAVVAITATVYIQDHLGWQVGFAVPAFLMVLLVAFKHRNISLPPSLCDDRYRQGDEAKLLAPTGNLRATLDPWNLCTVEQVESLKAFLRVKPVWSTGIMAQVSVTQNSFATLQAKTMDRHIASDFQIPAGSISVFMVLMQMMLYGIYECIMVPLIARYTGKQHALGPKTRMGIGLLISCIGMATSATPEHIRQANSIEFNPDNKPNAGFQMSAMWLVPQFGLLGAFWLIYTQFSKSMASIAVALYTQGMAVRAWSGAFWLI
;
A
#
# COMPACT_ATOMS: atom_id res chain seq x y z
N MET A 1 -4.36 3.39 21.93
CA MET A 1 -5.42 2.40 22.23
C MET A 1 -4.98 0.97 21.93
N LEU A 2 -4.49 0.65 20.72
CA LEU A 2 -4.05 -0.71 20.38
C LEU A 2 -3.00 -1.30 21.35
N TRP A 3 -2.05 -0.51 21.83
CA TRP A 3 -1.07 -1.00 22.82
C TRP A 3 -1.72 -1.40 24.16
N LEU A 4 -2.80 -0.73 24.57
CA LEU A 4 -3.50 -1.04 25.82
C LEU A 4 -4.19 -2.41 25.75
N THR A 5 -4.70 -2.81 24.58
CA THR A 5 -5.31 -4.15 24.38
C THR A 5 -4.28 -5.26 24.54
N ALA A 6 -3.00 -4.98 24.23
CA ALA A 6 -1.92 -5.93 24.46
C ALA A 6 -1.45 -5.95 25.93
N MET A 7 -1.54 -4.84 26.66
CA MET A 7 -1.08 -4.72 28.05
C MET A 7 -2.07 -5.31 29.06
N ILE A 8 -3.37 -5.08 28.89
CA ILE A 8 -4.38 -5.49 29.89
C ILE A 8 -4.79 -6.95 29.64
N PRO A 9 -4.53 -7.88 30.59
CA PRO A 9 -4.80 -9.30 30.40
C PRO A 9 -6.29 -9.62 30.23
N GLN A 10 -7.18 -8.82 30.82
CA GLN A 10 -8.64 -8.93 30.65
C GLN A 10 -9.13 -8.67 29.20
N MET A 11 -8.28 -8.05 28.38
CA MET A 11 -8.58 -7.77 26.98
C MET A 11 -8.08 -8.83 25.99
N LYS A 12 -7.52 -9.93 26.50
CA LYS A 12 -7.13 -11.10 25.70
C LYS A 12 -7.96 -12.31 26.13
N PRO A 13 -8.31 -13.21 25.20
CA PRO A 13 -8.78 -14.53 25.59
C PRO A 13 -7.67 -15.28 26.36
N ALA A 14 -8.07 -16.29 27.14
CA ALA A 14 -7.12 -17.14 27.83
C ALA A 14 -6.12 -17.77 26.84
N PRO A 15 -4.84 -17.92 27.21
CA PRO A 15 -3.86 -18.54 26.33
C PRO A 15 -4.27 -19.97 26.01
N CYS A 16 -4.46 -20.26 24.73
CA CYS A 16 -4.83 -21.57 24.22
C CYS A 16 -3.79 -21.98 23.17
N ASP A 17 -3.24 -23.17 23.32
CA ASP A 17 -2.29 -23.72 22.38
C ASP A 17 -3.06 -24.57 21.36
N GLN A 18 -3.12 -24.11 20.09
CA GLN A 18 -3.86 -24.77 19.01
C GLN A 18 -3.35 -26.19 18.69
N ILE A 19 -2.16 -26.53 19.19
CA ILE A 19 -1.47 -27.81 18.92
C ILE A 19 -1.99 -28.93 19.82
N THR A 20 -2.40 -28.60 21.05
CA THR A 20 -3.25 -29.48 21.87
C THR A 20 -4.69 -29.29 21.41
N PHE A 21 -5.42 -30.34 21.07
CA PHE A 21 -6.82 -30.35 20.62
C PHE A 21 -7.84 -29.79 21.65
N VAL A 22 -7.55 -28.63 22.25
CA VAL A 22 -8.41 -27.89 23.17
C VAL A 22 -9.17 -26.85 22.35
N GLN A 23 -10.49 -26.90 22.44
CA GLN A 23 -11.38 -25.90 21.86
C GLN A 23 -11.06 -24.54 22.50
N CYS A 24 -10.41 -23.63 21.77
CA CYS A 24 -10.12 -22.30 22.29
C CYS A 24 -11.41 -21.47 22.40
N ASP A 25 -11.60 -20.79 23.53
CA ASP A 25 -12.72 -19.88 23.71
C ASP A 25 -12.68 -18.73 22.70
N SER A 26 -13.84 -18.39 22.15
CA SER A 26 -13.95 -17.23 21.26
C SER A 26 -13.81 -15.94 22.08
N PRO A 27 -13.17 -14.90 21.51
CA PRO A 27 -13.03 -13.61 22.21
C PRO A 27 -14.38 -12.98 22.52
N SER A 28 -14.48 -12.28 23.65
CA SER A 28 -15.72 -11.62 24.07
C SER A 28 -16.06 -10.39 23.19
N LEU A 29 -17.33 -9.97 23.19
CA LEU A 29 -17.78 -8.80 22.44
C LEU A 29 -16.95 -7.55 22.75
N THR A 30 -16.63 -7.31 24.03
CA THR A 30 -15.84 -6.16 24.47
C THR A 30 -14.40 -6.22 23.95
N GLN A 31 -13.80 -7.42 23.86
CA GLN A 31 -12.46 -7.59 23.30
C GLN A 31 -12.44 -7.25 21.80
N TYR A 32 -13.45 -7.70 21.05
CA TYR A 32 -13.59 -7.38 19.63
C TYR A 32 -13.86 -5.90 19.38
N THR A 33 -14.79 -5.29 20.09
CA THR A 33 -15.14 -3.87 19.87
C THR A 33 -13.95 -2.96 20.13
N MET A 34 -13.18 -3.21 21.18
CA MET A 34 -12.00 -2.40 21.49
C MET A 34 -10.87 -2.61 20.46
N LEU A 35 -10.66 -3.83 19.99
CA LEU A 35 -9.71 -4.13 18.93
C LEU A 35 -10.09 -3.40 17.63
N PHE A 36 -11.34 -3.55 17.16
CA PHE A 36 -11.81 -2.91 15.93
C PHE A 36 -11.83 -1.39 16.02
N ALA A 37 -12.24 -0.82 17.15
CA ALA A 37 -12.18 0.63 17.38
C ALA A 37 -10.73 1.14 17.26
N SER A 38 -9.77 0.43 17.86
CA SER A 38 -8.36 0.82 17.78
C SER A 38 -7.79 0.73 16.36
N SER A 39 -8.13 -0.32 15.61
CA SER A 39 -7.77 -0.47 14.19
C SER A 39 -8.40 0.61 13.31
N GLY A 40 -9.66 0.97 13.58
CA GLY A 40 -10.36 2.07 12.91
C GLY A 40 -9.64 3.41 13.10
N LEU A 41 -9.27 3.74 14.34
CA LEU A 41 -8.50 4.97 14.64
C LEU A 41 -7.13 4.99 13.95
N ILE A 42 -6.42 3.85 13.92
CA ILE A 42 -5.14 3.73 13.20
C ILE A 42 -5.35 3.96 11.70
N SER A 43 -6.40 3.39 11.12
CA SER A 43 -6.71 3.54 9.70
C SER A 43 -7.03 4.99 9.35
N ILE A 44 -7.83 5.69 10.17
CA ILE A 44 -8.15 7.11 9.97
C ILE A 44 -6.87 7.95 10.04
N GLY A 45 -6.06 7.77 11.08
CA GLY A 45 -4.80 8.50 11.24
C GLY A 45 -3.82 8.25 10.09
N ALA A 46 -3.62 7.00 9.68
CA ALA A 46 -2.75 6.64 8.56
C ALA A 46 -3.27 7.18 7.22
N GLY A 47 -4.60 7.17 7.01
CA GLY A 47 -5.25 7.68 5.81
C GLY A 47 -5.09 9.19 5.63
N CYS A 48 -5.12 9.96 6.72
CA CYS A 48 -4.97 11.42 6.66
C CYS A 48 -3.50 11.87 6.53
N ILE A 49 -2.58 11.22 7.26
CA ILE A 49 -1.18 11.71 7.34
C ILE A 49 -0.42 11.46 6.03
N ARG A 50 -0.60 10.29 5.41
CA ARG A 50 0.19 9.88 4.22
C ARG A 50 0.08 10.85 3.04
N PRO A 51 -1.12 11.21 2.53
CA PRO A 51 -1.23 12.12 1.38
C PRO A 51 -0.73 13.54 1.72
N CYS A 52 -1.03 14.03 2.93
CA CYS A 52 -0.68 15.39 3.33
C CYS A 52 0.83 15.57 3.59
N SER A 53 1.52 14.53 4.07
CA SER A 53 2.95 14.61 4.39
C SER A 53 3.83 14.86 3.16
N MET A 54 3.50 14.22 2.03
CA MET A 54 4.20 14.45 0.77
C MET A 54 3.91 15.86 0.26
N ALA A 55 2.63 16.24 0.14
CA ALA A 55 2.21 17.56 -0.35
C ALA A 55 2.84 18.71 0.44
N PHE A 56 2.80 18.66 1.77
CA PHE A 56 3.40 19.70 2.62
C PHE A 56 4.92 19.83 2.44
N GLY A 57 5.62 18.73 2.16
CA GLY A 57 7.05 18.78 1.86
C GLY A 57 7.34 19.40 0.50
N LEU A 58 6.51 19.09 -0.51
CA LEU A 58 6.60 19.70 -1.83
C LEU A 58 6.34 21.21 -1.77
N ASP A 59 5.30 21.65 -1.06
CA ASP A 59 4.96 23.07 -0.90
C ASP A 59 6.09 23.90 -0.27
N LYS A 60 6.93 23.28 0.59
CA LYS A 60 8.08 23.94 1.19
C LYS A 60 9.28 24.07 0.26
N LEU A 61 9.43 23.14 -0.67
CA LEU A 61 10.54 23.11 -1.62
C LEU A 61 10.20 23.85 -2.91
N ASP A 62 8.92 24.07 -3.18
CA ASP A 62 8.43 24.77 -4.37
C ASP A 62 8.90 26.23 -4.35
N ASN A 63 9.85 26.54 -5.24
CA ASN A 63 10.34 27.89 -5.44
C ASN A 63 10.39 28.18 -6.94
N GLU A 64 9.39 28.90 -7.44
CA GLU A 64 9.25 29.24 -8.86
C GLU A 64 10.42 30.08 -9.42
N GLU A 65 11.15 30.80 -8.55
CA GLU A 65 12.32 31.59 -8.97
C GLU A 65 13.56 30.74 -9.29
N ASN A 66 13.57 29.47 -8.86
CA ASN A 66 14.69 28.57 -9.10
C ASN A 66 14.58 27.88 -10.48
N PRO A 67 15.54 28.06 -11.42
CA PRO A 67 15.50 27.41 -12.72
C PRO A 67 15.57 25.87 -12.65
N ASN A 68 15.99 25.31 -11.51
CA ASN A 68 16.02 23.87 -11.26
C ASN A 68 14.85 23.36 -10.40
N ASN A 69 13.79 24.17 -10.16
CA ASN A 69 12.69 23.82 -9.25
C ASN A 69 12.09 22.44 -9.55
N GLN A 70 11.79 22.15 -10.82
CA GLN A 70 11.23 20.86 -11.23
C GLN A 70 12.12 19.68 -10.85
N ARG A 71 13.45 19.79 -11.03
CA ARG A 71 14.40 18.72 -10.68
C ARG A 71 14.48 18.52 -9.16
N VAL A 72 14.42 19.60 -8.40
CA VAL A 72 14.42 19.55 -6.93
C VAL A 72 13.16 18.85 -6.43
N LEU A 73 12.00 19.18 -7.01
CA LEU A 73 10.72 18.58 -6.70
C LEU A 73 10.70 17.08 -7.03
N GLU A 74 11.12 16.70 -8.24
CA GLU A 74 11.21 15.30 -8.67
C GLU A 74 12.20 14.48 -7.81
N SER A 75 13.35 15.07 -7.47
CA SER A 75 14.34 14.46 -6.57
C SER A 75 13.74 14.21 -5.18
N TYR A 76 13.02 15.18 -4.63
CA TYR A 76 12.32 15.02 -3.34
C TYR A 76 11.30 13.88 -3.39
N ILE A 77 10.49 13.78 -4.46
CA ILE A 77 9.52 12.68 -4.63
C ILE A 77 10.22 11.33 -4.68
N HIS A 78 11.34 11.21 -5.42
CA HIS A 78 12.09 9.97 -5.52
C HIS A 78 12.71 9.57 -4.17
N TRP A 79 13.36 10.51 -3.48
CA TRP A 79 13.93 10.27 -2.15
C TRP A 79 12.88 9.94 -1.10
N TYR A 80 11.73 10.61 -1.13
CA TYR A 80 10.60 10.33 -0.24
C TYR A 80 10.08 8.90 -0.45
N ASN A 81 9.90 8.48 -1.70
CA ASN A 81 9.46 7.12 -2.03
C ASN A 81 10.49 6.07 -1.61
N ALA A 82 11.79 6.30 -1.86
CA ALA A 82 12.87 5.42 -1.45
C ALA A 82 12.97 5.31 0.09
N SER A 83 12.86 6.43 0.80
CA SER A 83 12.84 6.45 2.27
C SER A 83 11.64 5.71 2.83
N THR A 84 10.46 5.87 2.23
CA THR A 84 9.23 5.17 2.65
C THR A 84 9.37 3.66 2.46
N ALA A 85 9.94 3.23 1.34
CA ALA A 85 10.21 1.84 1.05
C ALA A 85 11.19 1.20 2.04
N PHE A 86 12.32 1.86 2.29
CA PHE A 86 13.31 1.42 3.26
C PHE A 86 12.69 1.32 4.66
N SER A 87 11.92 2.33 5.06
CA SER A 87 11.18 2.30 6.33
C SER A 87 10.19 1.13 6.40
N ALA A 88 9.52 0.77 5.30
CA ALA A 88 8.60 -0.35 5.27
C ALA A 88 9.32 -1.70 5.43
N VAL A 89 10.49 -1.87 4.79
CA VAL A 89 11.34 -3.06 4.97
C VAL A 89 11.73 -3.23 6.43
N VAL A 90 12.26 -2.16 7.05
CA VAL A 90 12.66 -2.17 8.47
C VAL A 90 11.44 -2.43 9.36
N ALA A 91 10.29 -1.81 9.08
CA ALA A 91 9.09 -1.99 9.89
C ALA A 91 8.57 -3.44 9.83
N ILE A 92 8.48 -4.03 8.63
CA ILE A 92 7.98 -5.41 8.42
C ILE A 92 8.94 -6.46 9.00
N THR A 93 10.25 -6.19 9.02
CA THR A 93 11.23 -7.12 9.64
C THR A 93 11.34 -6.90 11.14
N ALA A 94 11.79 -5.73 11.57
CA ALA A 94 12.10 -5.47 12.98
C ALA A 94 10.85 -5.53 13.88
N THR A 95 9.74 -4.91 13.46
CA THR A 95 8.51 -4.91 14.30
C THR A 95 7.94 -6.31 14.42
N VAL A 96 7.90 -7.07 13.33
CA VAL A 96 7.37 -8.44 13.35
C VAL A 96 8.30 -9.36 14.12
N TYR A 97 9.63 -9.20 13.99
CA TYR A 97 10.60 -9.96 14.79
C TYR A 97 10.40 -9.71 16.29
N ILE A 98 10.24 -8.45 16.70
CA ILE A 98 9.91 -8.08 18.09
C ILE A 98 8.58 -8.70 18.52
N GLN A 99 7.54 -8.65 17.68
CA GLN A 99 6.23 -9.23 17.99
C GLN A 99 6.29 -10.75 18.20
N ASP A 100 7.09 -11.45 17.39
CA ASP A 100 7.21 -12.91 17.41
C ASP A 100 8.07 -13.40 18.59
N HIS A 101 9.17 -12.71 18.92
CA HIS A 101 10.12 -13.14 19.96
C HIS A 101 9.92 -12.49 21.33
N LEU A 102 9.54 -11.21 21.37
CA LEU A 102 9.38 -10.42 22.61
C LEU A 102 7.90 -10.18 22.97
N GLY A 103 6.98 -10.58 22.10
CA GLY A 103 5.55 -10.51 22.30
C GLY A 103 4.90 -9.18 21.89
N TRP A 104 3.58 -9.24 21.73
CA TRP A 104 2.74 -8.14 21.24
C TRP A 104 2.78 -6.87 22.12
N GLN A 105 3.07 -7.01 23.42
CA GLN A 105 3.19 -5.88 24.35
C GLN A 105 4.34 -4.95 23.97
N VAL A 106 5.53 -5.52 23.73
CA VAL A 106 6.72 -4.76 23.32
C VAL A 106 6.56 -4.30 21.87
N GLY A 107 6.05 -5.17 21.00
CA GLY A 107 5.86 -4.88 19.57
C GLY A 107 4.98 -3.66 19.29
N PHE A 108 3.92 -3.43 20.06
CA PHE A 108 3.09 -2.23 19.91
C PHE A 108 3.58 -1.03 20.73
N ALA A 109 4.38 -1.25 21.78
CA ALA A 109 4.97 -0.17 22.57
C ALA A 109 5.96 0.66 21.74
N VAL A 110 6.85 -0.02 21.01
CA VAL A 110 7.95 0.63 20.28
C VAL A 110 7.45 1.70 19.29
N PRO A 111 6.49 1.42 18.38
CA PRO A 111 5.95 2.46 17.49
C PRO A 111 5.18 3.56 18.24
N ALA A 112 4.49 3.23 19.33
CA ALA A 112 3.73 4.20 20.11
C ALA A 112 4.65 5.22 20.80
N PHE A 113 5.72 4.74 21.46
CA PHE A 113 6.71 5.62 22.06
C PHE A 113 7.46 6.46 21.02
N LEU A 114 7.83 5.86 19.88
CA LEU A 114 8.47 6.60 18.79
C LEU A 114 7.57 7.74 18.28
N MET A 115 6.28 7.49 18.08
CA MET A 115 5.34 8.56 17.68
C MET A 115 5.21 9.66 18.73
N VAL A 116 5.12 9.32 20.01
CA VAL A 116 5.05 10.32 21.09
C VAL A 116 6.32 11.16 21.14
N LEU A 117 7.49 10.53 21.02
CA LEU A 117 8.78 11.23 20.98
C LEU A 117 8.85 12.18 19.77
N LEU A 118 8.47 11.72 18.57
CA LEU A 118 8.46 12.57 17.36
C LEU A 118 7.56 13.79 17.52
N VAL A 119 6.35 13.62 18.09
CA VAL A 119 5.42 14.73 18.34
C VAL A 119 5.99 15.68 19.40
N ALA A 120 6.57 15.16 20.48
CA ALA A 120 7.17 15.95 21.54
C ALA A 120 8.37 16.78 21.06
N PHE A 121 9.23 16.19 20.21
CA PHE A 121 10.35 16.91 19.57
C PHE A 121 9.85 17.97 18.59
N LYS A 122 8.80 17.69 17.80
CA LYS A 122 8.23 18.64 16.84
C LYS A 122 7.61 19.86 17.51
N HIS A 123 7.00 19.70 18.68
CA HIS A 123 6.38 20.79 19.45
C HIS A 123 7.40 21.84 19.96
N ARG A 124 8.70 21.57 19.90
CA ARG A 124 9.74 22.51 20.34
C ARG A 124 10.26 23.46 19.25
N ASN A 125 9.97 23.23 17.95
CA ASN A 125 10.81 23.82 16.88
C ASN A 125 10.09 24.34 15.60
N ILE A 126 8.77 24.52 15.56
CA ILE A 126 8.10 24.99 14.32
C ILE A 126 7.12 26.13 14.57
N SER A 127 7.50 27.34 14.14
CA SER A 127 6.56 28.39 13.76
C SER A 127 5.93 27.99 12.43
N LEU A 128 4.62 27.74 12.43
CA LEU A 128 3.87 27.49 11.20
C LEU A 128 3.77 28.82 10.42
N PRO A 129 4.24 28.92 9.17
CA PRO A 129 3.88 30.05 8.33
C PRO A 129 2.34 30.04 8.11
N PRO A 130 1.72 31.21 7.97
CA PRO A 130 0.27 31.31 7.74
C PRO A 130 -0.10 30.50 6.49
N SER A 131 -1.25 29.82 6.56
CA SER A 131 -1.80 29.00 5.49
C SER A 131 -2.02 29.83 4.22
N LEU A 132 -1.15 29.65 3.23
CA LEU A 132 -1.28 30.16 1.85
C LEU A 132 -2.40 29.47 1.05
N CYS A 133 -3.21 28.62 1.68
CA CYS A 133 -4.32 27.89 1.05
C CYS A 133 -5.48 28.79 0.59
N ASP A 134 -5.53 30.06 0.98
CA ASP A 134 -6.60 30.98 0.54
C ASP A 134 -6.17 31.83 -0.67
N ASP A 135 -4.91 32.28 -0.75
CA ASP A 135 -4.51 33.27 -1.77
C ASP A 135 -4.24 32.65 -3.16
N ARG A 136 -3.63 31.45 -3.26
CA ARG A 136 -3.30 30.86 -4.58
C ARG A 136 -4.53 30.33 -5.34
N TYR A 137 -5.57 29.88 -4.64
CA TYR A 137 -6.82 29.47 -5.31
C TYR A 137 -7.59 30.69 -5.85
N ARG A 138 -7.55 31.80 -5.13
CA ARG A 138 -8.22 33.05 -5.53
C ARG A 138 -7.55 33.72 -6.71
N GLN A 139 -6.21 33.67 -6.78
CA GLN A 139 -5.44 34.36 -7.82
C GLN A 139 -5.45 33.63 -9.17
N GLY A 140 -5.66 32.30 -9.17
CA GLY A 140 -5.84 31.51 -10.39
C GLY A 140 -7.19 31.74 -11.08
N ASP A 141 -8.25 32.02 -10.31
CA ASP A 141 -9.59 32.32 -10.84
C ASP A 141 -9.69 33.73 -11.44
N GLU A 142 -8.92 34.71 -10.95
CA GLU A 142 -8.89 36.06 -11.55
C GLU A 142 -8.09 36.12 -12.87
N ALA A 143 -7.06 35.28 -13.04
CA ALA A 143 -6.19 35.34 -14.22
C ALA A 143 -6.78 34.67 -15.49
N LYS A 144 -7.85 33.88 -15.37
CA LYS A 144 -8.44 33.13 -16.50
C LYS A 144 -9.82 33.62 -16.95
N LEU A 145 -10.33 34.70 -16.36
CA LEU A 145 -11.50 35.43 -16.86
C LEU A 145 -11.09 36.40 -17.99
N LEU A 146 -10.78 35.84 -19.16
CA LEU A 146 -10.87 36.59 -20.41
C LEU A 146 -12.35 36.94 -20.63
N ALA A 147 -12.73 38.15 -20.23
CA ALA A 147 -14.06 38.70 -20.39
C ALA A 147 -14.46 38.78 -21.88
N PRO A 148 -15.63 38.26 -22.28
CA PRO A 148 -16.39 38.87 -23.36
C PRO A 148 -17.05 40.14 -22.83
N THR A 149 -17.06 41.17 -23.68
CA THR A 149 -17.56 42.52 -23.47
C THR A 149 -18.99 42.58 -22.93
N GLY A 150 -19.21 43.40 -21.90
CA GLY A 150 -20.47 44.14 -21.69
C GLY A 150 -21.62 43.44 -20.96
N ASN A 151 -21.92 43.96 -19.75
CA ASN A 151 -23.25 44.07 -19.13
C ASN A 151 -24.03 42.82 -18.64
N LEU A 152 -23.48 41.60 -18.62
CA LEU A 152 -24.15 40.43 -18.01
C LEU A 152 -23.52 40.00 -16.66
N ARG A 153 -23.26 40.96 -15.76
CA ARG A 153 -22.56 40.70 -14.48
C ARG A 153 -23.48 40.44 -13.28
N ALA A 154 -24.79 40.29 -13.48
CA ALA A 154 -25.72 39.97 -12.40
C ALA A 154 -26.61 38.80 -12.84
N THR A 155 -26.75 37.80 -11.97
CA THR A 155 -27.61 36.59 -12.08
C THR A 155 -27.06 35.37 -12.81
N LEU A 156 -25.84 34.92 -12.53
CA LEU A 156 -25.44 33.55 -12.83
C LEU A 156 -24.94 32.87 -11.55
N ASP A 157 -25.76 31.98 -10.99
CA ASP A 157 -25.40 31.16 -9.84
C ASP A 157 -24.20 30.27 -10.18
N PRO A 158 -23.11 30.30 -9.40
CA PRO A 158 -21.91 29.47 -9.62
C PRO A 158 -22.20 27.95 -9.66
N TRP A 159 -23.33 27.53 -9.09
CA TRP A 159 -23.78 26.14 -9.03
C TRP A 159 -24.52 25.66 -10.29
N ASN A 160 -24.96 26.57 -11.18
CA ASN A 160 -25.69 26.25 -12.40
C ASN A 160 -24.83 26.23 -13.67
N LEU A 161 -23.57 26.70 -13.60
CA LEU A 161 -22.64 26.68 -14.73
C LEU A 161 -21.41 25.86 -14.40
N CYS A 162 -21.31 24.69 -15.05
CA CYS A 162 -20.05 23.95 -15.09
C CYS A 162 -19.11 24.60 -16.11
N THR A 163 -17.86 24.82 -15.69
CA THR A 163 -16.79 25.19 -16.62
C THR A 163 -16.52 24.06 -17.60
N VAL A 164 -16.03 24.39 -18.80
CA VAL A 164 -15.64 23.38 -19.80
C VAL A 164 -14.60 22.41 -19.22
N GLU A 165 -13.71 22.91 -18.36
CA GLU A 165 -12.73 22.09 -17.62
C GLU A 165 -13.38 21.10 -16.64
N GLN A 166 -14.43 21.50 -15.93
CA GLN A 166 -15.21 20.58 -15.08
C GLN A 166 -15.90 19.48 -15.89
N VAL A 167 -16.45 19.84 -17.06
CA VAL A 167 -17.09 18.85 -17.95
C VAL A 167 -16.06 17.90 -18.57
N GLU A 168 -14.90 18.40 -18.98
CA GLU A 168 -13.83 17.59 -19.55
C GLU A 168 -13.20 16.66 -18.51
N SER A 169 -12.97 17.14 -17.28
CA SER A 169 -12.48 16.30 -16.18
C SER A 169 -13.49 15.22 -15.79
N LEU A 170 -14.79 15.53 -15.73
CA LEU A 170 -15.83 14.53 -15.50
C LEU A 170 -15.93 13.51 -16.64
N LYS A 171 -15.83 13.95 -17.90
CA LYS A 171 -15.83 13.07 -19.08
C LYS A 171 -14.60 12.15 -19.07
N ALA A 172 -13.43 12.66 -18.67
CA ALA A 172 -12.23 11.86 -18.48
C ALA A 172 -12.41 10.83 -17.36
N PHE A 173 -12.96 11.23 -16.21
CA PHE A 173 -13.27 10.33 -15.10
C PHE A 173 -14.22 9.19 -15.50
N LEU A 174 -15.31 9.50 -16.20
CA LEU A 174 -16.28 8.50 -16.67
C LEU A 174 -15.67 7.51 -17.67
N ARG A 175 -14.69 7.93 -18.48
CA ARG A 175 -13.95 7.04 -19.39
C ARG A 175 -12.95 6.14 -18.65
N VAL A 176 -12.41 6.60 -17.52
CA VAL A 176 -11.42 5.86 -16.71
C VAL A 176 -12.10 4.84 -15.78
N LYS A 177 -13.31 5.11 -15.29
CA LYS A 177 -14.03 4.26 -14.32
C LYS A 177 -14.13 2.77 -14.73
N PRO A 178 -14.50 2.39 -15.96
CA PRO A 178 -14.58 0.97 -16.36
C PRO A 178 -13.21 0.29 -16.38
N VAL A 179 -12.18 1.01 -16.82
CA VAL A 179 -10.79 0.52 -16.87
C VAL A 179 -10.23 0.33 -15.47
N TRP A 180 -10.50 1.27 -14.56
CA TRP A 180 -10.12 1.13 -13.16
C TRP A 180 -10.83 -0.05 -12.48
N SER A 181 -12.12 -0.27 -12.81
CA SER A 181 -12.92 -1.38 -12.28
C SER A 181 -12.33 -2.76 -12.60
N THR A 182 -11.85 -2.97 -13.84
CA THR A 182 -11.21 -4.25 -14.20
C THR A 182 -9.93 -4.50 -13.42
N GLY A 183 -9.21 -3.43 -13.04
CA GLY A 183 -8.03 -3.51 -12.19
C GLY A 183 -8.33 -3.96 -10.75
N ILE A 184 -9.58 -3.82 -10.26
CA ILE A 184 -9.92 -4.15 -8.87
C ILE A 184 -9.63 -5.61 -8.55
N MET A 185 -9.99 -6.56 -9.42
CA MET A 185 -9.74 -7.98 -9.18
C MET A 185 -8.24 -8.31 -9.08
N ALA A 186 -7.42 -7.69 -9.92
CA ALA A 186 -5.97 -7.80 -9.81
C ALA A 186 -5.43 -7.16 -8.52
N GLN A 187 -6.08 -6.10 -8.02
CA GLN A 187 -5.77 -5.53 -6.72
C GLN A 187 -6.15 -6.47 -5.57
N VAL A 188 -7.24 -7.25 -5.68
CA VAL A 188 -7.65 -8.24 -4.66
C VAL A 188 -6.59 -9.32 -4.47
N SER A 189 -5.92 -9.75 -5.54
CA SER A 189 -4.82 -10.73 -5.47
C SER A 189 -3.68 -10.27 -4.55
N VAL A 190 -3.44 -8.96 -4.44
CA VAL A 190 -2.41 -8.36 -3.57
C VAL A 190 -2.81 -8.40 -2.08
N THR A 191 -4.10 -8.46 -1.75
CA THR A 191 -4.63 -8.48 -0.36
C THR A 191 -4.37 -9.78 0.38
N GLN A 192 -4.06 -10.86 -0.36
CA GLN A 192 -3.90 -12.20 0.20
C GLN A 192 -2.59 -12.39 0.98
N ASN A 193 -1.84 -11.33 1.31
CA ASN A 193 -0.64 -11.40 2.16
C ASN A 193 -0.89 -12.11 3.51
N SER A 194 -2.11 -12.05 4.04
CA SER A 194 -2.52 -12.82 5.21
C SER A 194 -2.45 -14.33 4.95
N PHE A 195 -2.88 -14.80 3.78
CA PHE A 195 -2.75 -16.21 3.38
C PHE A 195 -1.30 -16.61 3.18
N ALA A 196 -0.48 -15.77 2.54
CA ALA A 196 0.94 -16.06 2.42
C ALA A 196 1.63 -16.17 3.79
N THR A 197 1.21 -15.37 4.77
CA THR A 197 1.69 -15.48 6.16
C THR A 197 1.23 -16.77 6.82
N LEU A 198 -0.03 -17.18 6.62
CA LEU A 198 -0.56 -18.43 7.14
C LEU A 198 0.14 -19.64 6.50
N GLN A 199 0.37 -19.61 5.19
CA GLN A 199 1.10 -20.64 4.47
C GLN A 199 2.57 -20.70 4.92
N ALA A 200 3.20 -19.55 5.14
CA ALA A 200 4.56 -19.50 5.68
C ALA A 200 4.68 -20.13 7.08
N LYS A 201 3.61 -20.13 7.90
CA LYS A 201 3.63 -20.81 9.21
C LYS A 201 3.76 -22.34 9.10
N THR A 202 3.32 -22.93 7.99
CA THR A 202 3.38 -24.38 7.74
C THR A 202 4.56 -24.79 6.84
N MET A 203 5.38 -23.82 6.43
CA MET A 203 6.56 -24.02 5.57
C MET A 203 7.85 -23.87 6.38
N ASP A 204 8.94 -24.43 5.85
CA ASP A 204 10.27 -24.23 6.41
C ASP A 204 10.76 -22.80 6.12
N ARG A 205 11.02 -22.05 7.19
CA ARG A 205 11.39 -20.62 7.16
C ARG A 205 12.88 -20.38 7.44
N HIS A 206 13.71 -21.42 7.49
CA HIS A 206 15.15 -21.26 7.62
C HIS A 206 15.76 -20.70 6.34
N ILE A 207 16.56 -19.64 6.47
CA ILE A 207 17.31 -19.04 5.37
C ILE A 207 18.79 -19.36 5.47
N ALA A 208 19.31 -19.33 6.69
CA ALA A 208 20.64 -19.79 7.05
C ALA A 208 20.51 -20.90 8.10
N SER A 209 21.61 -21.60 8.40
CA SER A 209 21.64 -22.72 9.36
C SER A 209 20.97 -22.41 10.69
N ASP A 210 21.11 -21.17 11.18
CA ASP A 210 20.68 -20.78 12.53
C ASP A 210 19.61 -19.68 12.54
N PHE A 211 19.15 -19.22 11.37
CA PHE A 211 18.24 -18.07 11.27
C PHE A 211 16.91 -18.43 10.60
N GLN A 212 15.85 -18.39 11.41
CA GLN A 212 14.46 -18.58 11.00
C GLN A 212 13.73 -17.22 10.93
N ILE A 213 13.15 -16.92 9.77
CA ILE A 213 12.38 -15.68 9.59
C ILE A 213 10.96 -15.83 10.19
N PRO A 214 10.45 -14.88 10.98
CA PRO A 214 9.06 -14.84 11.43
C PRO A 214 8.07 -14.91 10.25
N ALA A 215 7.05 -15.76 10.31
CA ALA A 215 6.11 -15.97 9.20
C ALA A 215 5.44 -14.66 8.75
N GLY A 216 5.13 -13.74 9.67
CA GLY A 216 4.53 -12.43 9.36
C GLY A 216 5.45 -11.49 8.58
N SER A 217 6.76 -11.73 8.59
CA SER A 217 7.74 -10.89 7.90
C SER A 217 8.09 -11.38 6.50
N ILE A 218 7.49 -12.50 6.04
CA ILE A 218 7.77 -13.05 4.70
C ILE A 218 7.38 -12.09 3.56
N SER A 219 6.45 -11.17 3.83
CA SER A 219 6.08 -10.09 2.91
C SER A 219 7.22 -9.09 2.67
N VAL A 220 8.33 -9.13 3.43
CA VAL A 220 9.53 -8.32 3.15
C VAL A 220 10.08 -8.61 1.74
N PHE A 221 10.03 -9.87 1.30
CA PHE A 221 10.47 -10.26 -0.04
C PHE A 221 9.63 -9.58 -1.13
N MET A 222 8.34 -9.36 -0.88
CA MET A 222 7.48 -8.61 -1.78
C MET A 222 7.93 -7.15 -1.92
N VAL A 223 8.24 -6.49 -0.81
CA VAL A 223 8.71 -5.10 -0.83
C VAL A 223 10.07 -4.99 -1.52
N LEU A 224 11.01 -5.91 -1.24
CA LEU A 224 12.33 -5.94 -1.87
C LEU A 224 12.25 -6.22 -3.37
N MET A 225 11.45 -7.21 -3.80
CA MET A 225 11.24 -7.50 -5.21
C MET A 225 10.57 -6.34 -5.94
N GLN A 226 9.61 -5.67 -5.29
CA GLN A 226 8.99 -4.46 -5.84
C GLN A 226 10.00 -3.32 -6.03
N MET A 227 10.89 -3.09 -5.05
CA MET A 227 11.97 -2.10 -5.17
C MET A 227 12.93 -2.45 -6.31
N MET A 228 13.34 -3.72 -6.40
CA MET A 228 14.21 -4.20 -7.47
C MET A 228 13.57 -3.98 -8.84
N LEU A 229 12.30 -4.36 -9.01
CA LEU A 229 11.59 -4.19 -10.27
C LEU A 229 11.35 -2.71 -10.62
N TYR A 230 11.13 -1.83 -9.63
CA TYR A 230 11.05 -0.39 -9.85
C TYR A 230 12.38 0.15 -10.39
N GLY A 231 13.49 -0.24 -9.76
CA GLY A 231 14.84 0.10 -10.22
C GLY A 231 15.12 -0.42 -11.64
N ILE A 232 14.77 -1.68 -11.95
CA ILE A 232 14.89 -2.24 -13.30
C ILE A 232 14.06 -1.43 -14.30
N TYR A 233 12.84 -1.04 -13.94
CA TYR A 233 11.98 -0.27 -14.82
C TYR A 233 12.59 1.10 -15.16
N GLU A 234 12.96 1.88 -14.15
CA GLU A 234 13.48 3.25 -14.33
C GLU A 234 14.91 3.26 -14.89
N CYS A 235 15.79 2.37 -14.42
CA CYS A 235 17.20 2.38 -14.81
C CYS A 235 17.50 1.60 -16.09
N ILE A 236 16.70 0.59 -16.43
CA ILE A 236 16.97 -0.29 -17.59
C ILE A 236 15.88 -0.13 -18.63
N MET A 237 14.61 -0.37 -18.29
CA MET A 237 13.53 -0.41 -19.28
C MET A 237 13.27 0.96 -19.92
N VAL A 238 13.19 2.03 -19.12
CA VAL A 238 12.95 3.39 -19.63
C VAL A 238 14.04 3.85 -20.62
N PRO A 239 15.35 3.82 -20.30
CA PRO A 239 16.38 4.24 -21.25
C PRO A 239 16.47 3.33 -22.47
N LEU A 240 16.19 2.03 -22.30
CA LEU A 240 16.21 1.07 -23.40
C LEU A 240 15.05 1.33 -24.37
N ILE A 241 13.84 1.56 -23.84
CA ILE A 241 12.68 1.99 -24.62
C ILE A 241 12.95 3.31 -25.34
N ALA A 242 13.57 4.29 -24.67
CA ALA A 242 13.92 5.57 -25.27
C ALA A 242 14.92 5.40 -26.43
N ARG A 243 15.89 4.48 -26.29
CA ARG A 243 16.85 4.14 -27.36
C ARG A 243 16.17 3.51 -28.58
N TYR A 244 15.23 2.59 -28.37
CA TYR A 244 14.59 1.87 -29.50
C TYR A 244 13.43 2.63 -30.15
N THR A 245 12.64 3.37 -29.39
CA THR A 245 11.40 4.00 -29.90
C THR A 245 11.56 5.50 -30.15
N GLY A 246 12.65 6.12 -29.71
CA GLY A 246 12.86 7.58 -29.79
C GLY A 246 11.83 8.40 -28.99
N LYS A 247 10.94 7.75 -28.23
CA LYS A 247 9.89 8.35 -27.39
C LYS A 247 10.14 7.97 -25.93
N GLN A 248 10.00 8.91 -25.01
CA GLN A 248 10.23 8.70 -23.57
C GLN A 248 9.24 7.68 -22.93
N HIS A 249 8.09 7.42 -23.57
CA HIS A 249 7.10 6.45 -23.11
C HIS A 249 6.54 5.62 -24.29
N ALA A 250 7.09 4.44 -24.58
CA ALA A 250 6.66 3.66 -25.74
C ALA A 250 5.33 2.90 -25.58
N LEU A 251 4.99 2.43 -24.38
CA LEU A 251 3.75 1.69 -24.14
C LEU A 251 2.63 2.66 -23.73
N GLY A 252 1.52 2.68 -24.47
CA GLY A 252 0.34 3.48 -24.12
C GLY A 252 -0.33 3.02 -22.81
N PRO A 253 -1.05 3.90 -22.09
CA PRO A 253 -1.69 3.57 -20.81
C PRO A 253 -2.63 2.35 -20.86
N LYS A 254 -3.35 2.16 -21.98
CA LYS A 254 -4.28 1.03 -22.18
C LYS A 254 -3.55 -0.32 -22.27
N THR A 255 -2.45 -0.37 -23.02
CA THR A 255 -1.63 -1.59 -23.20
C THR A 255 -0.99 -2.00 -21.88
N ARG A 256 -0.48 -1.02 -21.11
CA ARG A 256 0.06 -1.25 -19.77
C ARG A 256 -0.99 -1.90 -18.87
N MET A 257 -2.21 -1.35 -18.83
CA MET A 257 -3.29 -1.92 -18.01
C MET A 257 -3.60 -3.38 -18.38
N GLY A 258 -3.66 -3.70 -19.68
CA GLY A 258 -3.87 -5.06 -20.17
C GLY A 258 -2.75 -6.03 -19.74
N ILE A 259 -1.49 -5.62 -19.86
CA ILE A 259 -0.34 -6.42 -19.41
C ILE A 259 -0.39 -6.66 -17.90
N GLY A 260 -0.73 -5.64 -17.11
CA GLY A 260 -0.86 -5.77 -15.67
C GLY A 260 -1.91 -6.82 -15.27
N LEU A 261 -3.07 -6.82 -15.93
CA LEU A 261 -4.11 -7.82 -15.70
C LEU A 261 -3.63 -9.24 -16.01
N LEU A 262 -2.94 -9.44 -17.14
CA LEU A 262 -2.38 -10.76 -17.49
C LEU A 262 -1.37 -11.24 -16.45
N ILE A 263 -0.46 -10.36 -16.02
CA ILE A 263 0.54 -10.67 -14.98
C ILE A 263 -0.14 -11.06 -13.66
N SER A 264 -1.25 -10.40 -13.28
CA SER A 264 -1.98 -10.74 -12.07
C SER A 264 -2.60 -12.14 -12.12
N CYS A 265 -3.15 -12.54 -13.27
CA CYS A 265 -3.69 -13.89 -13.47
C CYS A 265 -2.58 -14.96 -13.36
N ILE A 266 -1.43 -14.70 -13.98
CA ILE A 266 -0.25 -15.58 -13.87
C ILE A 266 0.26 -15.63 -12.42
N GLY A 267 0.24 -14.50 -11.71
CA GLY A 267 0.59 -14.41 -10.29
C GLY A 267 -0.27 -15.31 -9.42
N MET A 268 -1.60 -15.29 -9.62
CA MET A 268 -2.51 -16.19 -8.90
C MET A 268 -2.35 -17.67 -9.25
N ALA A 269 -2.11 -17.99 -10.53
CA ALA A 269 -1.80 -19.36 -10.92
C ALA A 269 -0.49 -19.85 -10.25
N THR A 270 0.49 -18.95 -10.14
CA THR A 270 1.76 -19.24 -9.46
C THR A 270 1.55 -19.45 -7.96
N SER A 271 0.69 -18.67 -7.30
CA SER A 271 0.40 -18.86 -5.86
C SER A 271 -0.33 -20.17 -5.55
N ALA A 272 -1.13 -20.68 -6.49
CA ALA A 272 -1.80 -21.96 -6.35
C ALA A 272 -0.84 -23.16 -6.44
N THR A 273 0.30 -22.99 -7.11
CA THR A 273 1.24 -24.09 -7.38
C THR A 273 1.92 -24.62 -6.09
N PRO A 274 2.52 -23.78 -5.22
CA PRO A 274 3.04 -24.24 -3.93
C PRO A 274 1.99 -24.92 -3.07
N GLU A 275 0.75 -24.44 -3.08
CA GLU A 275 -0.32 -25.03 -2.27
C GLU A 275 -0.73 -26.41 -2.78
N HIS A 276 -0.84 -26.57 -4.09
CA HIS A 276 -1.09 -27.87 -4.71
C HIS A 276 0.02 -28.87 -4.37
N ILE A 277 1.29 -28.47 -4.50
CA ILE A 277 2.44 -29.33 -4.17
C ILE A 277 2.46 -29.65 -2.67
N ARG A 278 2.19 -28.67 -1.80
CA ARG A 278 2.14 -28.85 -0.34
C ARG A 278 1.06 -29.86 0.05
N GLN A 279 -0.12 -29.76 -0.56
CA GLN A 279 -1.23 -30.68 -0.31
C GLN A 279 -0.89 -32.10 -0.77
N ALA A 280 -0.30 -32.26 -1.96
CA ALA A 280 0.14 -33.57 -2.46
C ALA A 280 1.17 -34.22 -1.52
N ASN A 281 2.19 -33.46 -1.09
CA ASN A 281 3.21 -33.95 -0.18
C ASN A 281 2.64 -34.31 1.20
N SER A 282 1.63 -33.60 1.70
CA SER A 282 0.98 -33.93 2.97
C SER A 282 0.27 -35.29 2.93
N ILE A 283 -0.33 -35.63 1.80
CA ILE A 283 -1.05 -36.91 1.61
C ILE A 283 -0.06 -38.07 1.50
N GLU A 284 1.08 -37.86 0.82
CA GLU A 284 2.07 -38.91 0.58
C GLU A 284 3.00 -39.14 1.77
N PHE A 285 3.52 -38.07 2.39
CA PHE A 285 4.57 -38.15 3.41
C PHE A 285 4.07 -38.03 4.85
N ASN A 286 2.77 -37.76 5.06
CA ASN A 286 2.15 -37.76 6.39
C ASN A 286 0.76 -38.43 6.40
N PRO A 287 0.66 -39.71 6.01
CA PRO A 287 -0.63 -40.42 5.94
C PRO A 287 -1.34 -40.53 7.30
N ASP A 288 -0.58 -40.52 8.40
CA ASP A 288 -1.12 -40.60 9.76
C ASP A 288 -1.60 -39.23 10.32
N ASN A 289 -1.53 -38.14 9.55
CA ASN A 289 -1.85 -36.77 10.00
C ASN A 289 -1.16 -36.40 11.32
N LYS A 290 0.08 -36.85 11.53
CA LYS A 290 0.84 -36.49 12.74
C LYS A 290 1.22 -35.02 12.69
N PRO A 291 0.98 -34.23 13.75
CA PRO A 291 1.38 -32.83 13.79
C PRO A 291 2.90 -32.75 13.62
N ASN A 292 3.35 -31.94 12.66
CA ASN A 292 4.76 -31.69 12.33
C ASN A 292 5.55 -32.87 11.73
N ALA A 293 4.93 -34.00 11.41
CA ALA A 293 5.58 -35.06 10.63
C ALA A 293 5.27 -34.83 9.14
N GLY A 294 6.28 -34.67 8.29
CA GLY A 294 6.08 -34.50 6.85
C GLY A 294 7.18 -33.65 6.21
N PHE A 295 7.35 -33.80 4.90
CA PHE A 295 8.29 -32.99 4.13
C PHE A 295 7.82 -31.53 4.11
N GLN A 296 8.51 -30.66 4.87
CA GLN A 296 8.20 -29.23 4.90
C GLN A 296 8.85 -28.54 3.69
N MET A 297 8.03 -27.92 2.85
CA MET A 297 8.51 -27.14 1.71
C MET A 297 9.12 -25.82 2.20
N SER A 298 10.18 -25.36 1.54
CA SER A 298 10.77 -24.05 1.84
C SER A 298 9.79 -22.91 1.57
N ALA A 299 9.75 -21.91 2.45
CA ALA A 299 8.95 -20.71 2.28
C ALA A 299 9.40 -19.84 1.08
N MET A 300 10.58 -20.11 0.50
CA MET A 300 11.07 -19.43 -0.70
C MET A 300 10.23 -19.69 -1.95
N TRP A 301 9.42 -20.76 -1.95
CA TRP A 301 8.43 -21.02 -3.01
C TRP A 301 7.35 -19.94 -3.12
N LEU A 302 7.22 -19.06 -2.11
CA LEU A 302 6.33 -17.91 -2.11
C LEU A 302 6.93 -16.69 -2.82
N VAL A 303 8.24 -16.65 -3.05
CA VAL A 303 8.93 -15.48 -3.65
C VAL A 303 8.52 -15.22 -5.11
N PRO A 304 8.36 -16.22 -6.00
CA PRO A 304 7.92 -15.98 -7.38
C PRO A 304 6.58 -15.25 -7.49
N GLN A 305 5.61 -15.60 -6.62
CA GLN A 305 4.31 -14.94 -6.60
C GLN A 305 4.44 -13.46 -6.21
N PHE A 306 5.34 -13.14 -5.27
CA PHE A 306 5.60 -11.78 -4.84
C PHE A 306 6.26 -10.93 -5.94
N GLY A 307 7.14 -11.52 -6.74
CA GLY A 307 7.73 -10.87 -7.91
C GLY A 307 6.68 -10.47 -8.96
N LEU A 308 5.76 -11.39 -9.28
CA LEU A 308 4.67 -11.13 -10.23
C LEU A 308 3.68 -10.07 -9.71
N LEU A 309 3.33 -10.12 -8.44
CA LEU A 309 2.51 -9.08 -7.80
C LEU A 309 3.21 -7.71 -7.80
N GLY A 310 4.53 -7.69 -7.57
CA GLY A 310 5.36 -6.50 -7.69
C GLY A 310 5.34 -5.92 -9.10
N ALA A 311 5.44 -6.75 -10.14
CA ALA A 311 5.38 -6.33 -11.54
C ALA A 311 4.01 -5.72 -11.91
N PHE A 312 2.91 -6.35 -11.48
CA PHE A 312 1.56 -5.78 -11.65
C PHE A 312 1.47 -4.38 -11.03
N TRP A 313 1.95 -4.22 -9.79
CA TRP A 313 1.90 -2.96 -9.07
C TRP A 313 2.64 -1.83 -9.80
N LEU A 314 3.80 -2.11 -10.36
CA LEU A 314 4.58 -1.11 -11.09
C LEU A 314 3.85 -0.62 -12.33
N ILE A 315 3.26 -1.53 -13.09
CA ILE A 315 2.50 -1.19 -14.28
C ILE A 315 1.25 -0.37 -13.90
N TYR A 316 0.61 -0.70 -12.78
CA TYR A 316 -0.56 0.02 -12.26
C TYR A 316 -0.23 1.43 -11.78
N THR A 317 0.85 1.62 -11.02
CA THR A 317 1.24 2.96 -10.52
C THR A 317 1.59 3.92 -11.67
N GLN A 318 2.16 3.43 -12.76
CA GLN A 318 2.44 4.25 -13.94
C GLN A 318 1.17 4.70 -14.67
N PHE A 319 0.08 3.94 -14.61
CA PHE A 319 -1.24 4.40 -15.10
C PHE A 319 -1.78 5.55 -14.24
N SER A 320 -1.62 5.46 -12.92
CA SER A 320 -2.10 6.49 -11.99
C SER A 320 -1.37 7.84 -12.17
N LYS A 321 -0.06 7.85 -12.43
CA LYS A 321 0.70 9.11 -12.63
C LYS A 321 0.16 9.99 -13.77
N SER A 322 -0.53 9.41 -14.76
CA SER A 322 -1.05 10.12 -15.94
C SER A 322 -2.26 11.03 -15.65
N MET A 323 -2.87 10.97 -14.46
CA MET A 323 -4.11 11.68 -14.09
C MET A 323 -4.02 12.25 -12.65
N ALA A 324 -2.98 13.04 -12.37
CA ALA A 324 -2.46 13.44 -11.04
C ALA A 324 -3.43 13.33 -9.83
N SER A 325 -4.46 14.18 -9.72
CA SER A 325 -5.34 14.20 -8.52
C SER A 325 -6.39 13.08 -8.50
N ILE A 326 -7.09 12.86 -9.63
CA ILE A 326 -8.11 11.81 -9.78
C ILE A 326 -7.50 10.42 -9.58
N ALA A 327 -6.26 10.23 -10.03
CA ALA A 327 -5.56 8.97 -9.91
C ALA A 327 -5.15 8.61 -8.48
N VAL A 328 -4.72 9.58 -7.68
CA VAL A 328 -4.43 9.35 -6.25
C VAL A 328 -5.72 8.95 -5.52
N ALA A 329 -6.84 9.61 -5.82
CA ALA A 329 -8.14 9.24 -5.29
C ALA A 329 -8.55 7.81 -5.72
N LEU A 330 -8.49 7.48 -7.01
CA LEU A 330 -8.78 6.14 -7.53
C LEU A 330 -7.84 5.07 -6.95
N TYR A 331 -6.57 5.40 -6.73
CA TYR A 331 -5.60 4.51 -6.10
C TYR A 331 -5.98 4.21 -4.65
N THR A 332 -6.33 5.23 -3.86
CA THR A 332 -6.79 5.06 -2.47
C THR A 332 -8.11 4.29 -2.38
N GLN A 333 -9.07 4.57 -3.28
CA GLN A 333 -10.30 3.79 -3.41
C GLN A 333 -10.00 2.34 -3.76
N GLY A 334 -9.02 2.10 -4.65
CA GLY A 334 -8.61 0.75 -5.04
C GLY A 334 -8.11 -0.05 -3.85
N MET A 335 -7.40 0.58 -2.91
CA MET A 335 -6.95 -0.05 -1.67
C MET A 335 -8.10 -0.37 -0.70
N ALA A 336 -9.13 0.48 -0.64
CA ALA A 336 -10.29 0.25 0.21
C ALA A 336 -11.18 -0.88 -0.34
N VAL A 337 -11.52 -0.83 -1.63
CA VAL A 337 -12.33 -1.87 -2.29
C VAL A 337 -11.62 -3.22 -2.26
N ARG A 338 -10.29 -3.21 -2.39
CA ARG A 338 -9.44 -4.39 -2.20
C ARG A 338 -9.67 -5.05 -0.82
N ALA A 339 -9.62 -4.28 0.26
CA ALA A 339 -9.78 -4.83 1.61
C ALA A 339 -11.19 -5.41 1.83
N TRP A 340 -12.22 -4.74 1.31
CA TRP A 340 -13.62 -5.18 1.41
C TRP A 340 -13.89 -6.47 0.64
N SER A 341 -13.42 -6.54 -0.60
CA SER A 341 -13.58 -7.74 -1.43
C SER A 341 -12.85 -8.94 -0.82
N GLY A 342 -11.62 -8.77 -0.34
CA GLY A 342 -10.91 -9.84 0.37
C GLY A 342 -11.67 -10.37 1.59
N ALA A 343 -12.34 -9.50 2.36
CA ALA A 343 -13.19 -9.91 3.47
C ALA A 343 -14.47 -10.62 3.02
N PHE A 344 -15.07 -10.20 1.90
CA PHE A 344 -16.27 -10.85 1.34
C PHE A 344 -16.00 -12.27 0.85
N TRP A 345 -14.84 -12.51 0.22
CA TRP A 345 -14.44 -13.86 -0.23
C TRP A 345 -14.12 -14.83 0.92
N LEU A 346 -13.94 -14.31 2.14
CA LEU A 346 -13.64 -15.08 3.35
C LEU A 346 -14.88 -15.47 4.15
N ILE A 347 -16.06 -14.93 3.81
CA ILE A 347 -17.36 -15.21 4.46
C ILE A 347 -18.10 -16.27 3.64
#